data_AF-A0A5D3DAL8-F1
#
_entry.id   AF-A0A5D3DAL8-F1
#
_cell.length_a   1.000
_cell.length_b   1.000
_cell.length_c   1.000
_cell.angle_alpha   90.00
_cell.angle_beta   90.00
_cell.angle_gamma   90.00
#
_symmetry.space_group_name_H-M   'P 1'
#
loop_
_entity.id
_entity.type
_entity.pdbx_description
1 polymer ?
#
loop_
_entity_poly.entity_id
_entity_poly.type
_entity_poly.pdbx_seq_one_letter_code
_entity_poly.pdbx_strand_id
1 'polypeptide(L)'
;MTSKQDQLVVAPYNPGDHWSLVIINPYDDVVYHLNSSRTSSRDDIKYVTNMALTIFQSQKNLKKTRKTTFWKVCPLKVGTVECGYYVMRYMREILSKNTSIITDAIDTRNSYSQLELDEVRVEWAEFLSRYI
;
A
#
# COMPACT_ATOMS: atom_id res chain seq x y z
N MET A 1 19.10 7.61 -9.35
CA MET A 1 18.25 6.45 -9.70
C MET A 1 16.96 6.97 -10.32
N THR A 2 16.56 6.49 -11.50
CA THR A 2 15.30 6.91 -12.15
C THR A 2 14.29 5.79 -12.09
N SER A 3 13.08 6.04 -11.54
CA SER A 3 11.97 5.09 -11.66
C SER A 3 11.59 4.90 -13.13
N LYS A 4 11.14 3.69 -13.46
CA LYS A 4 10.59 3.36 -14.79
C LYS A 4 9.09 3.68 -14.82
N GLN A 5 8.56 3.91 -16.01
CA GLN A 5 7.12 3.93 -16.24
C GLN A 5 6.55 2.55 -15.82
N ASP A 6 5.41 2.56 -15.13
CA ASP A 6 4.75 1.39 -14.49
C ASP A 6 5.39 0.86 -13.20
N GLN A 7 6.47 1.46 -12.71
CA GLN A 7 7.02 1.10 -11.41
C GLN A 7 6.21 1.71 -10.26
N LEU A 8 5.55 0.86 -9.49
CA LEU A 8 4.86 1.23 -8.26
C LEU A 8 5.85 1.44 -7.11
N VAL A 9 5.60 2.45 -6.28
CA VAL A 9 6.21 2.56 -4.95
C VAL A 9 5.25 1.93 -3.94
N VAL A 10 5.72 0.93 -3.21
CA VAL A 10 4.93 0.22 -2.19
C VAL A 10 5.60 0.45 -0.84
N ALA A 11 4.91 1.15 0.07
CA ALA A 11 5.48 1.59 1.34
C ALA A 11 4.58 1.23 2.53
N PRO A 12 5.07 0.47 3.52
CA PRO A 12 4.35 0.32 4.78
C PRO A 12 4.41 1.64 5.55
N TYR A 13 3.27 2.07 6.07
CA TYR A 13 3.11 3.33 6.81
C TYR A 13 2.56 3.05 8.20
N ASN A 14 3.24 3.55 9.23
CA ASN A 14 2.80 3.48 10.61
C ASN A 14 3.01 4.83 11.31
N PRO A 15 1.94 5.60 11.60
CA PRO A 15 2.02 6.86 12.32
C PRO A 15 2.08 6.70 13.86
N GLY A 16 2.29 5.48 14.36
CA GLY A 16 2.56 5.16 15.76
C GLY A 16 1.73 3.99 16.30
N ASP A 17 0.48 3.87 15.87
CA ASP A 17 -0.52 2.96 16.46
C ASP A 17 -1.13 1.97 15.46
N HIS A 18 -0.89 2.12 14.16
CA HIS A 18 -1.58 1.34 13.14
C HIS A 18 -0.78 1.22 11.85
N TRP A 19 -0.58 -0.03 11.39
CA TRP A 19 0.06 -0.30 10.11
C TRP A 19 -0.94 -0.20 8.95
N SER A 20 -0.54 0.50 7.89
CA SER A 20 -1.27 0.57 6.62
C SER A 20 -0.29 0.49 5.46
N LEU A 21 -0.79 0.28 4.24
CA LEU A 21 0.05 0.25 3.04
C LEU A 21 -0.30 1.40 2.11
N VAL A 22 0.71 2.19 1.74
CA VAL A 22 0.60 3.27 0.75
C VAL A 22 1.25 2.80 -0.54
N ILE A 23 0.50 2.88 -1.64
CA ILE A 23 0.96 2.48 -2.96
C ILE A 23 0.83 3.66 -3.90
N ILE A 24 1.92 4.06 -4.53
CA ILE A 24 2.00 5.27 -5.34
C ILE A 24 2.34 4.86 -6.77
N ASN A 25 1.48 5.26 -7.71
CA ASN A 25 1.82 5.31 -9.13
C ASN A 25 2.10 6.77 -9.50
N PRO A 26 3.38 7.16 -9.59
CA PRO A 26 3.75 8.56 -9.75
C PRO A 26 3.53 9.08 -11.17
N TYR A 27 3.43 8.19 -12.16
CA TYR A 27 3.17 8.56 -13.56
C TYR A 27 1.68 8.82 -13.81
N ASP A 28 0.80 8.04 -13.15
CA ASP A 28 -0.65 8.22 -13.28
C ASP A 28 -1.26 9.19 -12.25
N ASP A 29 -0.43 9.74 -11.35
CA ASP A 29 -0.86 10.63 -10.25
C ASP A 29 -1.96 9.98 -9.39
N VAL A 30 -1.73 8.71 -9.02
CA VAL A 30 -2.65 7.89 -8.23
C VAL A 30 -1.95 7.38 -6.96
N VAL A 31 -2.65 7.46 -5.85
CA VAL A 31 -2.26 6.86 -4.58
C VAL A 31 -3.37 5.94 -4.07
N TYR A 32 -3.01 4.70 -3.75
CA TYR A 32 -3.86 3.77 -3.04
C TYR A 32 -3.42 3.71 -1.58
N HIS A 33 -4.37 3.89 -0.67
CA HIS A 33 -4.14 3.72 0.76
C HIS A 33 -4.96 2.53 1.24
N LEU A 34 -4.28 1.40 1.44
CA LEU A 34 -4.88 0.18 1.96
C LEU A 34 -4.81 0.22 3.49
N ASN A 35 -5.98 0.30 4.12
CA ASN A 35 -6.09 0.50 5.55
C ASN A 35 -7.06 -0.52 6.14
N SER A 36 -6.60 -1.38 7.06
CA SER A 36 -7.48 -2.33 7.73
C SER A 36 -8.32 -1.72 8.87
N SER A 37 -8.15 -0.42 9.16
CA SER A 37 -8.91 0.32 10.17
C SER A 37 -9.98 1.21 9.55
N ARG A 38 -11.02 1.52 10.36
CA ARG A 38 -12.07 2.50 10.03
C ARG A 38 -11.59 3.95 10.08
N THR A 39 -10.42 4.22 10.65
CA THR A 39 -9.91 5.58 10.77
C THR A 39 -9.57 6.12 9.38
N SER A 40 -10.05 7.33 9.06
CA SER A 40 -9.71 7.99 7.81
C SER A 40 -8.19 8.13 7.69
N SER A 41 -7.69 8.09 6.46
CA SER A 41 -6.31 8.49 6.13
C SER A 41 -5.98 9.79 6.87
N ARG A 42 -4.96 9.79 7.73
CA ARG A 42 -4.48 11.02 8.39
C ARG A 42 -4.05 12.01 7.30
N ASP A 43 -4.27 13.31 7.53
CA ASP A 43 -3.95 14.34 6.54
C ASP A 43 -2.45 14.50 6.29
N ASP A 44 -1.61 14.00 7.21
CA ASP A 44 -0.16 14.02 7.13
C ASP A 44 0.39 13.25 5.92
N ILE A 45 -0.02 11.99 5.73
CA ILE A 45 0.46 11.14 4.64
C ILE A 45 -0.02 11.66 3.30
N LYS A 46 -1.21 12.26 3.26
CA LYS A 46 -1.72 12.93 2.07
C LYS A 46 -0.85 14.11 1.68
N TYR A 47 -0.54 14.97 2.63
CA TYR A 47 0.30 16.14 2.38
C TYR A 47 1.69 15.75 1.88
N VAL A 48 2.39 14.86 2.60
CA VAL A 48 3.75 14.43 2.25
C VAL A 48 3.78 13.75 0.88
N THR A 49 2.82 12.86 0.60
CA THR A 49 2.78 12.14 -0.69
C THR A 49 2.44 13.09 -1.85
N ASN A 50 1.51 14.03 -1.67
CA ASN A 50 1.18 15.01 -2.70
C ASN A 50 2.36 15.94 -3.01
N MET A 51 3.12 16.33 -1.98
CA MET A 51 4.34 17.12 -2.15
C MET A 51 5.41 16.33 -2.90
N ALA A 52 5.64 15.07 -2.53
CA ALA A 52 6.59 14.19 -3.20
C ALA A 52 6.23 13.98 -4.69
N LEU A 53 4.94 13.77 -5.00
CA LEU A 53 4.45 13.65 -6.37
C LEU A 53 4.65 14.93 -7.18
N THR A 54 4.40 16.10 -6.58
CA THR A 54 4.62 17.39 -7.24
C THR A 54 6.09 17.58 -7.60
N ILE A 55 7.00 17.24 -6.68
CA ILE A 55 8.45 17.29 -6.92
C ILE A 55 8.83 16.30 -8.04
N PHE A 56 8.34 15.07 -7.98
CA PHE A 56 8.62 14.05 -8.99
C PHE A 56 8.18 14.49 -10.39
N GLN A 57 6.95 15.00 -10.53
CA GLN A 57 6.40 15.47 -11.80
C GLN A 57 7.23 16.61 -12.38
N SER A 58 7.64 17.57 -11.54
CA SER A 58 8.52 18.67 -11.93
C SER A 58 9.88 18.16 -12.41
N GLN A 59 10.53 17.26 -11.66
CA GLN A 59 11.82 16.67 -12.03
C GLN A 59 11.78 15.87 -13.33
N LYS A 60 10.63 15.27 -13.65
CA LYS A 60 10.42 14.48 -14.88
C LYS A 60 9.83 15.28 -16.03
N ASN A 61 9.58 16.58 -15.86
CA ASN A 61 8.88 17.43 -16.83
C ASN A 61 7.54 16.84 -17.30
N LEU A 62 6.84 16.14 -16.39
CA LEU A 62 5.53 15.57 -16.68
C LEU A 62 4.46 16.66 -16.58
N LYS A 63 3.57 16.73 -17.57
CA LYS A 63 2.38 17.57 -17.47
C LYS A 63 1.40 16.91 -16.50
N LYS A 64 0.96 17.66 -15.49
CA LYS A 64 -0.04 17.18 -14.55
C LYS A 64 -1.35 16.94 -15.30
N THR A 65 -1.79 15.68 -15.34
CA THR A 65 -3.06 15.30 -15.98
C THR A 65 -4.26 15.62 -15.10
N ARG A 66 -4.07 15.78 -13.78
CA ARG A 66 -5.12 16.08 -12.80
C ARG A 66 -4.76 17.29 -11.93
N LYS A 67 -5.79 18.03 -11.49
CA LYS A 67 -5.62 19.11 -10.51
C LYS A 67 -5.22 18.57 -9.12
N THR A 68 -5.78 17.41 -8.76
CA THR A 68 -5.57 16.76 -7.46
C THR A 68 -5.21 15.29 -7.66
N THR A 69 -4.23 14.82 -6.88
CA THR A 69 -3.87 13.40 -6.80
C THR A 69 -5.11 12.57 -6.48
N PHE A 70 -5.30 11.47 -7.20
CA PHE A 70 -6.42 10.58 -6.93
C PHE A 70 -6.08 9.64 -5.78
N TRP A 71 -6.83 9.75 -4.68
CA TRP A 71 -6.67 8.91 -3.50
C TRP A 71 -7.78 7.87 -3.44
N LYS A 72 -7.41 6.59 -3.48
CA LYS A 72 -8.34 5.49 -3.22
C LYS A 72 -8.06 4.91 -1.83
N VAL A 73 -8.98 5.13 -0.90
CA VAL A 73 -8.93 4.51 0.43
C VAL A 73 -9.68 3.19 0.38
N CYS A 74 -9.04 2.11 0.83
CA CYS A 74 -9.61 0.77 0.86
C CYS A 74 -9.74 0.31 2.32
N PRO A 75 -10.78 0.75 3.06
CA PRO A 75 -10.96 0.39 4.45
C PRO A 75 -11.51 -1.03 4.59
N LEU A 76 -10.84 -1.88 5.37
CA LEU A 76 -11.40 -3.15 5.82
C LEU A 76 -11.94 -3.03 7.25
N LYS A 77 -12.93 -3.86 7.59
CA LYS A 77 -13.56 -3.85 8.92
C LYS A 77 -12.91 -4.93 9.79
N VAL A 78 -11.76 -4.63 10.37
CA VAL A 78 -11.01 -5.63 11.14
C VAL A 78 -10.44 -5.06 12.45
N GLY A 79 -10.10 -5.96 13.36
CA GLY A 79 -9.51 -5.63 14.66
C GLY A 79 -8.15 -4.94 14.54
N THR A 80 -7.76 -4.21 15.58
CA THR A 80 -6.58 -3.34 15.57
C THR A 80 -5.25 -4.09 15.56
N VAL A 81 -5.20 -5.31 16.09
CA VAL A 81 -3.95 -6.06 16.31
C VAL A 81 -3.38 -6.74 15.05
N GLU A 82 -4.17 -6.85 13.98
CA GLU A 82 -3.78 -7.62 12.78
C GLU A 82 -3.27 -6.74 11.64
N CYS A 83 -3.23 -5.42 11.82
CA CYS A 83 -2.88 -4.45 10.79
C CYS A 83 -1.53 -4.74 10.10
N GLY A 84 -0.52 -5.20 10.85
CA GLY A 84 0.76 -5.62 10.28
C GLY A 84 0.65 -6.84 9.34
N TYR A 85 -0.18 -7.82 9.69
CA TYR A 85 -0.42 -9.01 8.86
C TYR A 85 -1.17 -8.66 7.58
N TYR A 86 -2.12 -7.71 7.65
CA TYR A 86 -2.75 -7.14 6.45
C TYR A 86 -1.72 -6.51 5.51
N VAL A 87 -0.82 -5.67 6.03
CA VAL A 87 0.23 -5.03 5.23
C VAL A 87 1.13 -6.07 4.56
N MET A 88 1.58 -7.10 5.29
CA MET A 88 2.39 -8.18 4.73
C MET A 88 1.64 -8.96 3.65
N ARG A 89 0.37 -9.29 3.89
CA ARG A 89 -0.48 -10.00 2.92
C ARG A 89 -0.68 -9.19 1.63
N TYR A 90 -0.99 -7.90 1.75
CA TYR A 90 -1.13 -7.00 0.60
C TYR A 90 0.15 -6.96 -0.24
N MET A 91 1.31 -6.79 0.41
CA MET A 91 2.59 -6.80 -0.29
C MET A 91 2.81 -8.12 -1.05
N ARG A 92 2.53 -9.26 -0.42
CA ARG A 92 2.65 -10.58 -1.06
C ARG A 92 1.77 -10.70 -2.30
N GLU A 93 0.52 -10.22 -2.25
CA GLU A 93 -0.41 -10.29 -3.39
C GLU A 93 -0.03 -9.36 -4.54
N ILE A 94 0.42 -8.14 -4.24
CA ILE A 94 0.91 -7.18 -5.25
C ILE A 94 2.13 -7.74 -5.97
N LEU A 95 3.10 -8.25 -5.20
CA LEU A 95 4.35 -8.77 -5.76
C LEU A 95 4.12 -10.06 -6.56
N SER A 96 3.19 -10.93 -6.12
CA SER A 96 2.89 -12.19 -6.80
C SER A 96 2.24 -12.01 -8.17
N LYS A 97 1.41 -10.98 -8.34
CA LYS A 97 0.64 -10.77 -9.59
C LYS A 97 1.38 -9.96 -10.66
N ASN A 98 2.54 -9.39 -10.33
CA ASN A 98 3.39 -8.62 -11.25
C ASN A 98 2.60 -7.60 -12.11
N THR A 99 1.67 -6.88 -11.47
CA THR A 99 0.80 -5.89 -12.14
C THR A 99 0.96 -4.52 -11.49
N SER A 100 0.94 -3.47 -12.31
CA SER A 100 0.86 -2.08 -11.84
C SER A 100 -0.58 -1.67 -11.50
N ILE A 101 -1.58 -2.49 -11.86
CA ILE A 101 -3.00 -2.25 -11.62
C ILE A 101 -3.39 -2.86 -10.27
N ILE A 102 -3.45 -2.01 -9.24
CA ILE A 102 -3.70 -2.45 -7.85
C ILE A 102 -5.06 -3.15 -7.67
N THR A 103 -6.06 -2.80 -8.46
CA THR A 103 -7.38 -3.47 -8.40
C THR A 103 -7.35 -4.88 -8.92
N ASP A 104 -6.37 -5.22 -9.77
CA ASP A 104 -6.18 -6.59 -10.25
C ASP A 104 -5.33 -7.37 -9.23
N ALA A 105 -4.45 -6.66 -8.52
CA ALA A 105 -3.58 -7.20 -7.49
C ALA A 105 -4.35 -7.64 -6.23
N ILE A 106 -5.25 -6.80 -5.70
CA ILE A 106 -5.88 -7.01 -4.39
C ILE A 106 -7.40 -6.87 -4.50
N ASP A 107 -8.14 -7.80 -3.89
CA ASP A 107 -9.57 -7.60 -3.64
C ASP A 107 -9.79 -6.63 -2.49
N THR A 108 -9.99 -5.35 -2.83
CA THR A 108 -10.20 -4.29 -1.84
C THR A 108 -11.61 -4.28 -1.24
N ARG A 109 -12.49 -5.21 -1.62
CA ARG A 109 -13.89 -5.27 -1.16
C ARG A 109 -14.08 -6.19 0.04
N ASN A 110 -13.24 -7.20 0.18
CA ASN A 110 -13.38 -8.26 1.17
C ASN A 110 -12.25 -8.20 2.21
N SER A 111 -12.59 -8.52 3.46
CA SER A 111 -11.59 -8.73 4.52
C SER A 111 -10.96 -10.12 4.37
N TYR A 112 -9.67 -10.23 4.65
CA TYR A 112 -9.03 -11.54 4.81
C TYR A 112 -9.63 -12.30 5.99
N SER A 113 -9.81 -13.60 5.81
CA SER A 113 -10.13 -14.56 6.85
C SER A 113 -8.94 -14.80 7.78
N GLN A 114 -9.20 -15.37 8.96
CA GLN A 114 -8.13 -15.72 9.91
C GLN A 114 -7.12 -16.68 9.29
N LEU A 115 -7.59 -17.66 8.50
CA LEU A 115 -6.75 -18.65 7.83
C LEU A 115 -5.75 -17.97 6.87
N GLU A 116 -6.22 -17.00 6.07
CA GLU A 116 -5.36 -16.28 5.12
C GLU A 116 -4.30 -15.41 5.81
N LEU A 117 -4.59 -14.92 7.02
CA LEU A 117 -3.62 -14.20 7.86
C LEU A 117 -2.65 -15.18 8.54
N ASP A 118 -3.15 -16.34 8.98
CA ASP A 118 -2.34 -17.38 9.60
C ASP A 118 -1.33 -17.99 8.62
N GLU A 119 -1.64 -18.07 7.33
CA GLU A 119 -0.67 -18.44 6.29
C GLU A 119 0.59 -17.55 6.33
N VAL A 120 0.42 -16.23 6.51
CA VAL A 120 1.55 -15.29 6.61
C VAL A 120 2.32 -15.52 7.91
N ARG A 121 1.61 -15.79 9.02
CA ARG A 121 2.23 -16.07 10.33
C ARG A 121 3.09 -17.33 10.28
N VAL A 122 2.53 -18.41 9.73
CA VAL A 122 3.20 -19.71 9.61
C VAL A 122 4.40 -19.60 8.68
N GLU A 123 4.27 -18.94 7.52
CA GLU A 123 5.40 -18.74 6.60
C GLU A 123 6.59 -18.04 7.28
N TRP A 124 6.33 -16.99 8.06
CA TRP A 124 7.38 -16.32 8.84
C TRP A 124 7.97 -17.20 9.94
N ALA A 125 7.14 -17.95 10.66
CA ALA A 125 7.60 -18.87 11.70
C ALA A 125 8.49 -19.98 11.11
N GLU A 126 8.09 -20.56 9.97
CA GLU A 126 8.86 -21.56 9.22
C GLU A 126 10.14 -21.01 8.61
N PHE A 127 10.15 -19.74 8.18
CA PHE A 127 11.37 -19.10 7.71
C PHE A 127 12.36 -18.92 8.85
N LEU A 128 11.91 -18.38 9.99
CA LEU A 128 12.76 -18.13 11.16
C LEU A 128 13.26 -19.42 11.81
N SER A 129 12.46 -20.49 11.80
CA SER A 129 12.83 -21.78 12.39
C SER A 129 14.04 -22.43 11.71
N ARG A 130 14.39 -22.02 10.48
CA ARG A 130 15.58 -22.50 9.76
C ARG A 130 16.89 -21.94 10.30
N TYR A 131 16.83 -20.92 11.15
CA TYR A 131 17.98 -20.20 11.69
C TYR A 131 18.19 -20.40 13.20
N ILE A 132 17.38 -21.25 13.83
CA ILE A 132 17.52 -21.70 15.22
C ILE A 132 17.87 -23.18 15.24
#